data_AF-A0A7G2D3Z0-F1
#
_entry.id   AF-A0A7G2D3Z0-F1
#
_cell.length_a   1.000
_cell.length_b   1.000
_cell.length_c   1.000
_cell.angle_alpha   90.00
_cell.angle_beta   90.00
_cell.angle_gamma   90.00
#
_symmetry.space_group_name_H-M   'P 1'
#
loop_
_entity.id
_entity.type
_entity.pdbx_description
1 polymer ?
#
loop_
_entity_poly.entity_id
_entity_poly.type
_entity_poly.pdbx_seq_one_letter_code
_entity_poly.pdbx_strand_id
1 'polypeptide(L)'
;MRSKVYLLAILVAVMLVTSGCLGSTSTLKATSEKTTTLGKTRTVTETITVTETRYIVNHSAETELRKNLTACLENLRLLNTTLDRTSESLDELREKYRDCLLEKSKAGEKSPPVEILVDDAYYRSVIEDIRGARESVYVTMFLMKYDPTDSYDHANDLIRALVEARRRGVSVHVILENGIEDNRATYDYLRSNGVDVVFDSPSVTLHTKMVVIDGGVVYIGSHNWSEAALDWNHEVSVRIESQEIAESLLEYFEEIRRGY
;
A
#
# COMPACT_ATOMS: atom_id res chain seq x y z
N MET A 1 -37.96 -21.53 48.39
CA MET A 1 -36.94 -22.62 48.46
C MET A 1 -37.06 -23.69 47.38
N ARG A 2 -38.22 -23.94 46.74
CA ARG A 2 -38.35 -24.92 45.64
C ARG A 2 -37.64 -24.51 44.32
N SER A 3 -37.45 -23.23 44.03
CA SER A 3 -36.79 -22.74 42.80
C SER A 3 -35.27 -22.96 42.76
N LYS A 4 -34.58 -22.96 43.92
CA LYS A 4 -33.12 -23.13 43.97
C LYS A 4 -32.66 -24.58 43.70
N VAL A 5 -33.51 -25.57 43.99
CA VAL A 5 -33.20 -26.99 43.76
C VAL A 5 -33.28 -27.35 42.26
N TYR A 6 -34.26 -26.78 41.54
CA TYR A 6 -34.35 -26.95 40.08
C TYR A 6 -33.21 -26.27 39.33
N LEU A 7 -32.77 -25.08 39.80
CA LEU A 7 -31.65 -24.39 39.17
C LEU A 7 -30.32 -25.14 39.35
N LEU A 8 -30.12 -25.80 40.50
CA LEU A 8 -28.93 -26.61 40.76
C LEU A 8 -28.94 -27.91 39.93
N ALA A 9 -30.11 -28.54 39.75
CA ALA A 9 -30.25 -29.72 38.90
C ALA A 9 -30.00 -29.41 37.41
N ILE A 10 -30.45 -28.24 36.93
CA ILE A 10 -30.20 -27.78 35.56
C ILE A 10 -28.70 -27.43 35.36
N LEU A 11 -28.06 -26.77 36.34
CA LEU A 11 -26.62 -26.47 36.24
C LEU A 11 -25.76 -27.74 36.21
N VAL A 12 -26.11 -28.74 37.01
CA VAL A 12 -25.41 -30.03 37.02
C VAL A 12 -25.64 -30.76 35.69
N ALA A 13 -26.86 -30.78 35.15
CA ALA A 13 -27.14 -31.37 33.84
C ALA A 13 -26.39 -30.68 32.68
N VAL A 14 -26.25 -29.34 32.70
CA VAL A 14 -25.51 -28.58 31.68
C VAL A 14 -23.99 -28.82 31.78
N MET A 15 -23.44 -29.01 32.98
CA MET A 15 -22.03 -29.43 33.13
C MET A 15 -21.78 -30.88 32.66
N LEU A 16 -22.79 -31.74 32.71
CA LEU A 16 -22.67 -33.16 32.35
C LEU A 16 -22.76 -33.40 30.84
N VAL A 17 -23.54 -32.60 30.11
CA VAL A 17 -23.64 -32.69 28.64
C VAL A 17 -22.37 -32.17 27.96
N THR A 18 -21.67 -31.20 28.57
CA THR A 18 -20.42 -30.64 28.02
C THR A 18 -19.19 -31.51 28.31
N SER A 19 -19.29 -32.51 29.21
CA SER A 19 -18.19 -33.40 29.61
C SER A 19 -18.28 -34.83 29.06
N GLY A 20 -19.27 -35.14 28.22
CA GLY A 20 -19.37 -36.43 27.52
C GLY A 20 -19.67 -37.64 28.43
N CYS A 21 -20.31 -37.43 29.58
CA CYS A 21 -20.61 -38.51 30.53
C CYS A 21 -21.87 -39.33 30.14
N LEU A 22 -21.73 -40.63 29.89
CA LEU A 22 -22.86 -41.60 29.82
C LEU A 22 -23.06 -42.24 31.22
N GLY A 23 -24.28 -42.24 31.76
CA GLY A 23 -24.58 -42.81 33.09
C GLY A 23 -25.89 -43.62 33.13
N SER A 24 -25.95 -44.64 34.00
CA SER A 24 -27.14 -45.46 34.32
C SER A 24 -27.67 -45.14 35.73
N THR A 25 -28.98 -45.33 35.98
CA THR A 25 -29.67 -44.90 37.22
C THR A 25 -30.33 -46.05 38.01
N SER A 26 -30.31 -45.96 39.35
CA SER A 26 -31.05 -46.84 40.27
C SER A 26 -31.58 -46.07 41.51
N THR A 27 -32.75 -46.45 42.05
CA THR A 27 -33.49 -45.65 43.07
C THR A 27 -33.67 -46.40 44.41
N LEU A 28 -33.43 -45.73 45.56
CA LEU A 28 -33.67 -46.24 46.93
C LEU A 28 -34.54 -45.24 47.73
N LYS A 29 -35.52 -45.72 48.53
CA LYS A 29 -36.40 -44.89 49.38
C LYS A 29 -36.13 -45.13 50.87
N ALA A 30 -36.00 -44.07 51.67
CA ALA A 30 -35.91 -44.14 53.13
C ALA A 30 -36.67 -42.96 53.80
N THR A 31 -37.33 -43.21 54.94
CA THR A 31 -38.19 -42.24 55.66
C THR A 31 -37.61 -41.95 57.05
N SER A 32 -37.60 -40.69 57.49
CA SER A 32 -37.14 -40.29 58.84
C SER A 32 -38.12 -39.29 59.47
N GLU A 33 -38.52 -39.52 60.72
CA GLU A 33 -39.37 -38.61 61.51
C GLU A 33 -38.53 -37.85 62.54
N LYS A 34 -38.74 -36.53 62.66
CA LYS A 34 -38.04 -35.70 63.67
C LYS A 34 -39.04 -34.77 64.37
N THR A 35 -39.12 -34.86 65.70
CA THR A 35 -40.01 -34.06 66.55
C THR A 35 -39.23 -32.96 67.28
N THR A 36 -39.71 -31.72 67.27
CA THR A 36 -39.16 -30.61 68.09
C THR A 36 -40.32 -29.77 68.64
N THR A 37 -40.23 -29.25 69.87
CA THR A 37 -41.34 -28.55 70.55
C THR A 37 -40.95 -27.16 71.08
N LEU A 38 -41.65 -26.10 70.66
CA LEU A 38 -41.97 -24.92 71.49
C LEU A 38 -43.08 -24.06 70.86
N GLY A 39 -44.16 -23.84 71.62
CA GLY A 39 -45.10 -22.71 71.46
C GLY A 39 -46.05 -22.71 70.25
N LYS A 40 -47.08 -23.58 70.29
CA LYS A 40 -48.13 -23.84 69.26
C LYS A 40 -47.74 -24.89 68.19
N THR A 41 -48.71 -25.74 67.89
CA THR A 41 -48.66 -27.14 67.43
C THR A 41 -48.14 -27.38 66.00
N ARG A 42 -47.51 -28.56 65.78
CA ARG A 42 -47.64 -29.51 64.64
C ARG A 42 -46.28 -30.06 64.18
N THR A 43 -46.10 -31.39 64.23
CA THR A 43 -45.03 -32.08 63.48
C THR A 43 -45.65 -32.95 62.40
N VAL A 44 -45.08 -32.84 61.21
CA VAL A 44 -45.49 -33.40 59.92
C VAL A 44 -44.51 -34.50 59.54
N THR A 45 -44.99 -35.66 59.07
CA THR A 45 -44.15 -36.72 58.49
C THR A 45 -43.97 -36.44 56.99
N GLU A 46 -42.73 -36.21 56.54
CA GLU A 46 -42.38 -36.12 55.11
C GLU A 46 -41.54 -37.33 54.69
N THR A 47 -41.97 -38.02 53.62
CA THR A 47 -41.20 -39.11 53.01
C THR A 47 -40.41 -38.58 51.83
N ILE A 48 -39.07 -38.74 51.85
CA ILE A 48 -38.17 -38.29 50.79
C ILE A 48 -37.69 -39.52 50.00
N THR A 49 -37.78 -39.45 48.66
CA THR A 49 -37.21 -40.46 47.76
C THR A 49 -35.91 -39.91 47.19
N VAL A 50 -34.81 -40.68 47.27
CA VAL A 50 -33.50 -40.27 46.75
C VAL A 50 -33.11 -41.18 45.59
N THR A 51 -32.86 -40.60 44.43
CA THR A 51 -32.30 -41.29 43.27
C THR A 51 -30.82 -40.95 43.15
N GLU A 52 -29.95 -41.94 43.11
CA GLU A 52 -28.50 -41.73 42.96
C GLU A 52 -28.09 -42.02 41.51
N THR A 53 -27.37 -41.08 40.89
CA THR A 53 -26.84 -41.22 39.52
C THR A 53 -25.31 -41.16 39.60
N ARG A 54 -24.63 -42.15 39.01
CA ARG A 54 -23.16 -42.24 39.05
C ARG A 54 -22.57 -41.89 37.68
N TYR A 55 -21.60 -40.98 37.65
CA TYR A 55 -20.90 -40.54 36.43
C TYR A 55 -19.47 -41.10 36.40
N ILE A 56 -18.98 -41.50 35.22
CA ILE A 56 -17.61 -41.95 35.00
C ILE A 56 -16.84 -40.83 34.28
N VAL A 57 -15.72 -40.39 34.87
CA VAL A 57 -14.87 -39.32 34.31
C VAL A 57 -13.90 -39.92 33.29
N ASN A 58 -13.85 -39.37 32.07
CA ASN A 58 -12.92 -39.81 31.03
C ASN A 58 -11.53 -39.14 31.20
N HIS A 59 -10.66 -39.74 32.02
CA HIS A 59 -9.34 -39.21 32.35
C HIS A 59 -8.38 -39.06 31.15
N SER A 60 -8.57 -39.83 30.07
CA SER A 60 -7.74 -39.70 28.85
C SER A 60 -7.99 -38.36 28.15
N ALA A 61 -9.27 -38.00 27.96
CA ALA A 61 -9.65 -36.74 27.34
C ALA A 61 -9.20 -35.53 28.18
N GLU A 62 -9.31 -35.63 29.51
CA GLU A 62 -8.85 -34.56 30.41
C GLU A 62 -7.34 -34.33 30.31
N THR A 63 -6.55 -35.40 30.21
CA THR A 63 -5.09 -35.32 30.09
C THR A 63 -4.67 -34.64 28.79
N GLU A 64 -5.33 -34.99 27.68
CA GLU A 64 -5.06 -34.40 26.37
C GLU A 64 -5.46 -32.91 26.32
N LEU A 65 -6.61 -32.55 26.90
CA LEU A 65 -7.05 -31.16 27.07
C LEU A 65 -6.03 -30.33 27.88
N ARG A 66 -5.51 -30.87 28.99
CA ARG A 66 -4.49 -30.20 29.80
C ARG A 66 -3.18 -29.98 29.03
N LYS A 67 -2.75 -30.96 28.23
CA LYS A 67 -1.57 -30.84 27.37
C LYS A 67 -1.75 -29.74 26.32
N ASN A 68 -2.90 -29.73 25.64
CA ASN A 68 -3.24 -28.73 24.63
C ASN A 68 -3.34 -27.32 25.23
N LEU A 69 -3.95 -27.20 26.43
CA LEU A 69 -4.02 -25.92 27.16
C LEU A 69 -2.62 -25.41 27.51
N THR A 70 -1.73 -26.28 27.97
CA THR A 70 -0.35 -25.90 28.32
C THR A 70 0.41 -25.40 27.08
N ALA A 71 0.33 -26.13 25.96
CA ALA A 71 0.94 -25.71 24.70
C ALA A 71 0.37 -24.37 24.20
N CYS A 72 -0.94 -24.15 24.35
CA CYS A 72 -1.58 -22.88 24.00
C CYS A 72 -1.06 -21.71 24.84
N LEU A 73 -0.88 -21.91 26.15
CA LEU A 73 -0.32 -20.90 27.04
C LEU A 73 1.15 -20.58 26.72
N GLU A 74 1.94 -21.56 26.31
CA GLU A 74 3.33 -21.34 25.86
C GLU A 74 3.38 -20.54 24.56
N ASN A 75 2.53 -20.90 23.58
CA ASN A 75 2.41 -20.16 22.33
C ASN A 75 1.98 -18.70 22.56
N LEU A 76 1.03 -18.47 23.47
CA LEU A 76 0.58 -17.13 23.83
C LEU A 76 1.71 -16.29 24.43
N ARG A 77 2.55 -16.89 25.29
CA ARG A 77 3.74 -16.21 25.85
C ARG A 77 4.73 -15.84 24.77
N LEU A 78 5.05 -16.76 23.86
CA LEU A 78 5.97 -16.51 22.76
C LEU A 78 5.46 -15.41 21.83
N LEU A 79 4.16 -15.42 21.54
CA LEU A 79 3.51 -14.38 20.73
C LEU A 79 3.62 -13.01 21.40
N ASN A 80 3.38 -12.93 22.71
CA ASN A 80 3.51 -11.67 23.44
C ASN A 80 4.95 -11.15 23.42
N THR A 81 5.94 -12.00 23.66
CA THR A 81 7.35 -11.61 23.57
C THR A 81 7.75 -11.16 22.16
N THR A 82 7.16 -11.77 21.13
CA THR A 82 7.39 -11.36 19.75
C THR A 82 6.78 -9.99 19.47
N LEU A 83 5.56 -9.75 19.97
CA LEU A 83 4.88 -8.47 19.86
C LEU A 83 5.66 -7.34 20.54
N ASP A 84 6.21 -7.61 21.73
CA ASP A 84 7.03 -6.64 22.46
C ASP A 84 8.28 -6.26 21.64
N ARG A 85 8.99 -7.25 21.09
CA ARG A 85 10.18 -7.04 20.24
C ARG A 85 9.89 -6.29 18.95
N THR A 86 8.77 -6.60 18.29
CA THR A 86 8.39 -5.90 17.05
C THR A 86 7.94 -4.47 17.34
N SER A 87 7.31 -4.21 18.49
CA SER A 87 6.99 -2.86 18.93
C SER A 87 8.25 -2.04 19.17
N GLU A 88 9.24 -2.59 19.88
CA GLU A 88 10.54 -1.93 20.09
C GLU A 88 11.24 -1.63 18.77
N SER A 89 11.29 -2.59 17.85
CA SER A 89 11.89 -2.40 16.52
C SER A 89 11.17 -1.32 15.70
N LEU A 90 9.85 -1.21 15.84
CA LEU A 90 9.05 -0.19 15.16
C LEU A 90 9.34 1.21 15.73
N ASP A 91 9.50 1.31 17.05
CA ASP A 91 9.82 2.58 17.70
C ASP A 91 11.24 3.04 17.35
N GLU A 92 12.23 2.13 17.31
CA GLU A 92 13.57 2.43 16.80
C GLU A 92 13.54 2.93 15.35
N LEU A 93 12.75 2.29 14.48
CA LEU A 93 12.62 2.70 13.08
C LEU A 93 11.97 4.07 12.95
N ARG A 94 10.96 4.37 13.78
CA ARG A 94 10.31 5.68 13.84
C ARG A 94 11.26 6.78 14.28
N GLU A 95 12.14 6.50 15.25
CA GLU A 95 13.17 7.47 15.66
C GLU A 95 14.18 7.72 14.55
N LYS A 96 14.71 6.66 13.92
CA LYS A 96 15.61 6.80 12.75
C LYS A 96 14.96 7.60 11.62
N TYR A 97 13.68 7.37 11.33
CA TYR A 97 12.95 8.13 10.33
C TYR A 97 12.79 9.60 10.71
N ARG A 98 12.51 9.89 11.99
CA ARG A 98 12.42 11.26 12.52
C ARG A 98 13.76 11.98 12.44
N ASP A 99 14.85 11.31 12.77
CA ASP A 99 16.19 11.88 12.69
C ASP A 99 16.57 12.18 11.23
N CYS A 100 16.27 11.27 10.30
CA CYS A 100 16.43 11.51 8.86
C CYS A 100 15.62 12.73 8.37
N LEU A 101 14.37 12.88 8.81
CA LEU A 101 13.56 14.07 8.51
C LEU A 101 14.15 15.36 9.12
N LEU A 102 14.73 15.28 10.32
CA LEU A 102 15.37 16.40 10.98
C LEU A 102 16.71 16.76 10.34
N GLU A 103 17.47 15.79 9.85
CA GLU A 103 18.68 16.02 9.04
C GLU A 103 18.33 16.66 7.70
N LYS A 104 17.29 16.18 7.00
CA LYS A 104 16.76 16.81 5.78
C LYS A 104 16.29 18.25 6.01
N SER A 105 15.69 18.57 7.15
CA SER A 105 15.25 19.94 7.47
C SER A 105 16.35 20.87 7.98
N LYS A 106 17.47 20.33 8.52
CA LYS A 106 18.64 21.10 8.96
C LYS A 106 19.63 21.40 7.82
N ALA A 107 19.67 20.58 6.79
CA ALA A 107 20.17 21.00 5.49
C ALA A 107 19.22 22.09 5.01
N GLY A 108 19.59 23.36 5.15
CA GLY A 108 18.74 24.48 4.75
C GLY A 108 18.35 24.31 3.28
N GLU A 109 17.14 23.80 3.05
CA GLU A 109 16.52 23.73 1.74
C GLU A 109 16.37 25.18 1.27
N LYS A 110 17.35 25.65 0.51
CA LYS A 110 16.96 26.35 -0.71
C LYS A 110 16.21 25.29 -1.48
N SER A 111 14.88 25.26 -1.34
CA SER A 111 14.06 24.45 -2.24
C SER A 111 14.58 24.74 -3.65
N PRO A 112 14.87 23.71 -4.45
CA PRO A 112 15.27 23.94 -5.83
C PRO A 112 14.24 24.90 -6.44
N PRO A 113 14.64 25.93 -7.21
CA PRO A 113 13.68 26.87 -7.74
C PRO A 113 12.66 26.08 -8.56
N VAL A 114 11.45 25.96 -8.00
CA VAL A 114 10.30 25.31 -8.62
C VAL A 114 9.43 26.41 -9.17
N GLU A 115 9.18 26.34 -10.47
CA GLU A 115 8.28 27.25 -11.17
C GLU A 115 7.07 26.46 -11.67
N ILE A 116 5.87 26.97 -11.37
CA ILE A 116 4.62 26.42 -11.90
C ILE A 116 4.38 27.05 -13.27
N LEU A 117 4.20 26.19 -14.27
CA LEU A 117 4.00 26.58 -15.66
C LEU A 117 2.59 26.17 -16.06
N VAL A 118 1.73 27.16 -16.29
CA VAL A 118 0.35 26.98 -16.76
C VAL A 118 0.28 27.30 -18.25
N ASP A 119 -0.46 26.48 -18.99
CA ASP A 119 -0.76 26.68 -20.40
C ASP A 119 0.52 27.03 -21.22
N ASP A 120 0.49 28.14 -21.97
CA ASP A 120 1.58 28.56 -22.86
C ASP A 120 2.94 28.86 -22.18
N ALA A 121 2.96 29.01 -20.84
CA ALA A 121 4.19 29.23 -20.08
C ALA A 121 5.13 28.01 -20.16
N TYR A 122 4.57 26.79 -20.28
CA TYR A 122 5.37 25.58 -20.43
C TYR A 122 6.20 25.62 -21.71
N TYR A 123 5.55 25.90 -22.85
CA TYR A 123 6.21 25.97 -24.15
C TYR A 123 7.35 27.00 -24.15
N ARG A 124 7.09 28.23 -23.68
CA ARG A 124 8.09 29.31 -23.63
C ARG A 124 9.30 28.93 -22.80
N SER A 125 9.08 28.29 -21.66
CA SER A 125 10.16 27.89 -20.77
C SER A 125 10.99 26.73 -21.36
N VAL A 126 10.34 25.63 -21.76
CA VAL A 126 11.05 24.42 -22.17
C VAL A 126 11.81 24.61 -23.49
N ILE A 127 11.30 25.43 -24.42
CA ILE A 127 12.02 25.70 -25.68
C ILE A 127 13.30 26.51 -25.44
N GLU A 128 13.29 27.45 -24.50
CA GLU A 128 14.46 28.24 -24.13
C GLU A 128 15.54 27.32 -23.53
N ASP A 129 15.17 26.43 -22.62
CA ASP A 129 16.11 25.50 -22.01
C ASP A 129 16.64 24.45 -22.99
N ILE A 130 15.82 23.91 -23.90
CA ILE A 130 16.30 23.00 -24.97
C ILE A 130 17.27 23.72 -25.92
N ARG A 131 17.01 24.99 -26.24
CA ARG A 131 17.92 25.80 -27.07
C ARG A 131 19.23 26.11 -26.33
N GLY A 132 19.17 26.27 -25.00
CA GLY A 132 20.32 26.50 -24.13
C GLY A 132 21.16 25.25 -23.79
N ALA A 133 20.60 24.05 -23.97
CA ALA A 133 21.21 22.78 -23.59
C ALA A 133 22.62 22.58 -24.18
N ARG A 134 23.53 22.03 -23.36
CA ARG A 134 24.96 21.87 -23.69
C ARG A 134 25.46 20.43 -23.65
N GLU A 135 24.87 19.58 -22.83
CA GLU A 135 25.35 18.22 -22.56
C GLU A 135 24.34 17.18 -23.01
N SER A 136 23.10 17.26 -22.49
CA SER A 136 22.08 16.26 -22.78
C SER A 136 20.64 16.76 -22.68
N VAL A 137 19.74 16.12 -23.42
CA VAL A 137 18.28 16.28 -23.33
C VAL A 137 17.64 14.90 -23.36
N TYR A 138 16.89 14.56 -22.32
CA TYR A 138 16.11 13.33 -22.22
C TYR A 138 14.63 13.67 -22.22
N VAL A 139 13.85 13.00 -23.06
CA VAL A 139 12.40 13.21 -23.16
C VAL A 139 11.68 11.88 -23.10
N THR A 140 10.67 11.77 -22.24
CA THR A 140 9.62 10.76 -22.43
C THR A 140 8.31 11.47 -22.71
N MET A 141 7.56 10.95 -23.69
CA MET A 141 6.33 11.59 -24.11
C MET A 141 5.29 10.58 -24.51
N PHE A 142 4.14 10.64 -23.84
CA PHE A 142 2.96 9.86 -24.23
C PHE A 142 2.48 10.22 -25.63
N LEU A 143 2.30 11.52 -25.92
CA LEU A 143 1.95 12.00 -27.25
C LEU A 143 2.90 13.12 -27.67
N MET A 144 3.66 12.88 -28.73
CA MET A 144 4.50 13.85 -29.42
C MET A 144 4.14 13.81 -30.90
N LYS A 145 3.41 14.82 -31.38
CA LYS A 145 2.87 14.86 -32.74
C LYS A 145 3.65 15.84 -33.61
N TYR A 146 4.32 15.31 -34.62
CA TYR A 146 4.97 16.07 -35.67
C TYR A 146 4.01 16.24 -36.85
N ASP A 147 3.71 17.49 -37.22
CA ASP A 147 2.88 17.81 -38.38
C ASP A 147 3.66 18.65 -39.41
N PRO A 148 4.29 18.05 -40.43
CA PRO A 148 5.08 18.81 -41.41
C PRO A 148 4.24 19.79 -42.25
N THR A 149 2.91 19.72 -42.20
CA THR A 149 2.02 20.60 -42.96
C THR A 149 1.67 21.89 -42.21
N ASP A 150 1.89 21.93 -40.89
CA ASP A 150 1.66 23.13 -40.08
C ASP A 150 2.99 23.77 -39.63
N SER A 151 3.35 24.88 -40.27
CA SER A 151 4.55 25.63 -39.89
C SER A 151 4.41 26.41 -38.58
N TYR A 152 3.20 26.65 -38.09
CA TYR A 152 2.89 27.48 -36.92
C TYR A 152 2.40 26.65 -35.72
N ASP A 153 3.00 25.47 -35.51
CA ASP A 153 2.70 24.57 -34.40
C ASP A 153 3.85 24.56 -33.37
N HIS A 154 3.52 24.84 -32.11
CA HIS A 154 4.46 24.81 -31.00
C HIS A 154 5.05 23.41 -30.75
N ALA A 155 4.34 22.33 -31.06
CA ALA A 155 4.88 20.98 -30.94
C ALA A 155 6.03 20.77 -31.95
N ASN A 156 5.81 21.21 -33.19
CA ASN A 156 6.85 21.18 -34.22
C ASN A 156 8.09 22.01 -33.84
N ASP A 157 7.92 23.15 -33.18
CA ASP A 157 9.04 23.95 -32.68
C ASP A 157 9.89 23.18 -31.66
N LEU A 158 9.27 22.51 -30.70
CA LEU A 158 9.97 21.70 -29.70
C LEU A 158 10.70 20.51 -30.36
N ILE A 159 10.04 19.82 -31.29
CA ILE A 159 10.62 18.69 -32.03
C ILE A 159 11.82 19.15 -32.87
N ARG A 160 11.73 20.31 -33.53
CA ARG A 160 12.85 20.92 -34.26
C ARG A 160 13.99 21.33 -33.31
N ALA A 161 13.67 21.88 -32.14
CA ALA A 161 14.67 22.27 -31.15
C ALA A 161 15.50 21.07 -30.65
N LEU A 162 14.89 19.88 -30.51
CA LEU A 162 15.62 18.64 -30.23
C LEU A 162 16.62 18.28 -31.34
N VAL A 163 16.20 18.38 -32.61
CA VAL A 163 17.08 18.15 -33.76
C VAL A 163 18.21 19.17 -33.81
N GLU A 164 17.93 20.43 -33.53
CA GLU A 164 18.93 21.49 -33.45
C GLU A 164 19.94 21.21 -32.32
N ALA A 165 19.48 20.82 -31.13
CA ALA A 165 20.34 20.41 -30.03
C ALA A 165 21.26 19.26 -30.43
N ARG A 166 20.70 18.23 -31.09
CA ARG A 166 21.48 17.11 -31.61
C ARG A 166 22.54 17.55 -32.60
N ARG A 167 22.22 18.47 -33.51
CA ARG A 167 23.17 19.05 -34.48
C ARG A 167 24.27 19.88 -33.82
N ARG A 168 24.01 20.50 -32.66
CA ARG A 168 25.03 21.19 -31.84
C ARG A 168 25.97 20.21 -31.11
N GLY A 169 25.69 18.91 -31.12
CA GLY A 169 26.48 17.88 -30.44
C GLY A 169 25.93 17.46 -29.08
N VAL A 170 24.77 17.98 -28.66
CA VAL A 170 24.07 17.57 -27.44
C VAL A 170 23.59 16.13 -27.59
N SER A 171 23.67 15.33 -26.52
CA SER A 171 23.13 13.98 -26.48
C SER A 171 21.61 14.04 -26.28
N VAL A 172 20.84 13.67 -27.31
CA VAL A 172 19.37 13.77 -27.26
C VAL A 172 18.75 12.37 -27.31
N HIS A 173 18.02 12.02 -26.25
CA HIS A 173 17.37 10.73 -26.05
C HIS A 173 15.86 10.90 -25.90
N VAL A 174 15.07 10.15 -26.65
CA VAL A 174 13.60 10.27 -26.65
C VAL A 174 12.97 8.88 -26.56
N ILE A 175 12.01 8.72 -25.65
CA ILE A 175 11.12 7.55 -25.59
C ILE A 175 9.68 8.01 -25.88
N LEU A 176 9.07 7.35 -26.86
CA LEU A 176 7.68 7.59 -27.25
C LEU A 176 6.81 6.40 -26.88
N GLU A 177 5.55 6.66 -26.52
CA GLU A 177 4.55 5.61 -26.36
C GLU A 177 4.31 4.88 -27.69
N ASN A 178 4.44 3.56 -27.67
CA ASN A 178 4.32 2.67 -28.82
C ASN A 178 2.88 2.54 -29.33
N GLY A 179 1.89 2.61 -28.44
CA GLY A 179 0.47 2.42 -28.78
C GLY A 179 -0.19 3.60 -29.52
N ILE A 180 0.52 4.71 -29.74
CA ILE A 180 -0.04 5.94 -30.30
C ILE A 180 0.48 6.15 -31.73
N GLU A 181 -0.41 6.00 -32.72
CA GLU A 181 -0.05 6.10 -34.15
C GLU A 181 0.54 7.48 -34.51
N ASP A 182 0.02 8.56 -33.91
CA ASP A 182 0.49 9.92 -34.13
C ASP A 182 1.97 10.13 -33.76
N ASN A 183 2.56 9.24 -32.93
CA ASN A 183 3.98 9.29 -32.58
C ASN A 183 4.88 8.78 -33.73
N ARG A 184 4.37 8.06 -34.73
CA ARG A 184 5.23 7.50 -35.82
C ARG A 184 5.90 8.57 -36.65
N ALA A 185 5.16 9.60 -37.06
CA ALA A 185 5.73 10.68 -37.87
C ALA A 185 6.87 11.40 -37.12
N THR A 186 6.71 11.59 -35.82
CA THR A 186 7.73 12.14 -34.93
C THR A 186 8.94 11.22 -34.82
N TYR A 187 8.71 9.92 -34.61
CA TYR A 187 9.77 8.92 -34.55
C TYR A 187 10.63 8.98 -35.82
N ASP A 188 10.01 8.90 -36.99
CA ASP A 188 10.71 8.92 -38.27
C ASP A 188 11.48 10.23 -38.49
N TYR A 189 10.89 11.37 -38.13
CA TYR A 189 11.52 12.67 -38.23
C TYR A 189 12.76 12.79 -37.32
N LEU A 190 12.63 12.44 -36.04
CA LEU A 190 13.73 12.48 -35.07
C LEU A 190 14.85 11.51 -35.48
N ARG A 191 14.48 10.27 -35.83
CA ARG A 191 15.42 9.22 -36.21
C ARG A 191 16.21 9.58 -37.46
N SER A 192 15.54 10.10 -38.49
CA SER A 192 16.20 10.53 -39.74
C SER A 192 17.14 11.73 -39.53
N ASN A 193 16.94 12.52 -38.48
CA ASN A 193 17.82 13.62 -38.07
C ASN A 193 18.88 13.22 -37.02
N GLY A 194 19.04 11.92 -36.75
CA GLY A 194 20.11 11.39 -35.91
C GLY A 194 19.88 11.53 -34.40
N VAL A 195 18.65 11.82 -33.98
CA VAL A 195 18.24 11.76 -32.57
C VAL A 195 18.07 10.30 -32.14
N ASP A 196 18.50 9.98 -30.92
CA ASP A 196 18.32 8.65 -30.34
C ASP A 196 16.90 8.49 -29.81
N VAL A 197 15.97 8.17 -30.71
CA VAL A 197 14.56 7.93 -30.40
C VAL A 197 14.22 6.44 -30.45
N VAL A 198 13.43 5.99 -29.47
CA VAL A 198 12.88 4.63 -29.35
C VAL A 198 11.40 4.67 -28.98
N PHE A 199 10.69 3.58 -29.25
CA PHE A 199 9.38 3.31 -28.65
C PHE A 199 9.55 2.52 -27.36
N ASP A 200 8.67 2.71 -26.39
CA ASP A 200 8.63 1.92 -25.16
C ASP A 200 8.14 0.48 -25.40
N SER A 201 8.23 -0.33 -24.35
CA SER A 201 7.68 -1.69 -24.39
C SER A 201 6.15 -1.65 -24.47
N PRO A 202 5.51 -2.41 -25.38
CA PRO A 202 4.04 -2.42 -25.47
C PRO A 202 3.34 -3.08 -24.27
N SER A 203 4.10 -3.56 -23.26
CA SER A 203 3.55 -4.24 -22.08
C SER A 203 2.93 -3.29 -21.06
N VAL A 204 3.40 -2.04 -20.98
CA VAL A 204 2.96 -1.03 -20.00
C VAL A 204 2.93 0.33 -20.69
N THR A 205 1.84 1.07 -20.57
CA THR A 205 1.70 2.39 -21.19
C THR A 205 2.66 3.43 -20.56
N LEU A 206 3.52 4.02 -21.37
CA LEU A 206 4.27 5.25 -21.11
C LEU A 206 3.36 6.48 -21.12
N HIS A 207 2.74 6.79 -19.99
CA HIS A 207 1.88 7.98 -19.86
C HIS A 207 2.61 9.25 -19.37
N THR A 208 3.93 9.20 -19.26
CA THR A 208 4.73 10.31 -18.72
C THR A 208 4.92 11.43 -19.74
N LYS A 209 5.09 12.66 -19.24
CA LYS A 209 5.60 13.80 -20.00
C LYS A 209 6.71 14.43 -19.16
N MET A 210 7.94 14.04 -19.46
CA MET A 210 9.09 14.57 -18.74
C MET A 210 10.19 14.99 -19.70
N VAL A 211 10.91 16.03 -19.30
CA VAL A 211 12.10 16.52 -19.98
C VAL A 211 13.18 16.73 -18.93
N VAL A 212 14.38 16.18 -19.14
CA VAL A 212 15.55 16.43 -18.30
C VAL A 212 16.64 17.03 -19.17
N ILE A 213 17.18 18.17 -18.77
CA ILE A 213 18.18 18.93 -19.53
C ILE A 213 19.43 19.09 -18.66
N ASP A 214 20.58 18.73 -19.23
CA ASP A 214 21.92 18.87 -18.65
C ASP A 214 22.03 18.35 -17.20
N GLY A 215 21.25 17.30 -16.87
CA GLY A 215 21.25 16.66 -15.54
C GLY A 215 20.84 17.57 -14.38
N GLY A 216 20.23 18.74 -14.65
CA GLY A 216 19.94 19.73 -13.60
C GLY A 216 18.61 20.45 -13.75
N VAL A 217 18.04 20.51 -14.96
CA VAL A 217 16.71 21.11 -15.19
C VAL A 217 15.72 20.02 -15.54
N VAL A 218 14.59 20.02 -14.85
CA VAL A 218 13.54 19.02 -15.00
C VAL A 218 12.22 19.69 -15.30
N TYR A 219 11.50 19.15 -16.28
CA TYR A 219 10.10 19.42 -16.51
C TYR A 219 9.29 18.16 -16.31
N ILE A 220 8.20 18.25 -15.53
CA ILE A 220 7.21 17.20 -15.36
C ILE A 220 5.81 17.82 -15.30
N GLY A 221 4.81 17.16 -15.87
CA GLY A 221 3.43 17.66 -15.82
C GLY A 221 2.49 16.98 -16.79
N SER A 222 1.46 17.72 -17.20
CA SER A 222 0.38 17.21 -18.04
C SER A 222 0.56 17.48 -19.55
N HIS A 223 1.38 18.46 -19.92
CA HIS A 223 1.61 18.87 -21.31
C HIS A 223 2.18 17.74 -22.17
N ASN A 224 1.35 17.19 -23.07
CA ASN A 224 1.84 16.48 -24.24
C ASN A 224 2.45 17.46 -25.25
N TRP A 225 3.23 16.97 -26.20
CA TRP A 225 3.73 17.79 -27.31
C TRP A 225 2.82 17.62 -28.52
N SER A 226 1.67 18.28 -28.46
CA SER A 226 0.70 18.40 -29.56
C SER A 226 0.12 19.80 -29.56
N GLU A 227 -0.31 20.29 -30.73
CA GLU A 227 -0.98 21.59 -30.88
C GLU A 227 -2.10 21.78 -29.84
N ALA A 228 -2.98 20.79 -29.68
CA ALA A 228 -4.06 20.82 -28.70
C ALA A 228 -3.56 21.07 -27.27
N ALA A 229 -2.51 20.37 -26.83
CA ALA A 229 -1.99 20.50 -25.46
C ALA A 229 -1.21 21.80 -25.26
N LEU A 230 -0.51 22.28 -26.28
CA LEU A 230 0.36 23.46 -26.16
C LEU A 230 -0.38 24.79 -26.38
N ASP A 231 -1.49 24.78 -27.14
CA ASP A 231 -2.19 26.01 -27.55
C ASP A 231 -3.62 26.14 -27.03
N TRP A 232 -4.31 25.02 -26.77
CA TRP A 232 -5.76 25.05 -26.62
C TRP A 232 -6.28 24.46 -25.30
N ASN A 233 -5.57 23.49 -24.72
CA ASN A 233 -5.95 22.86 -23.46
C ASN A 233 -5.50 23.68 -22.25
N HIS A 234 -6.20 23.48 -21.13
CA HIS A 234 -5.68 23.89 -19.83
C HIS A 234 -4.76 22.82 -19.27
N GLU A 235 -3.48 23.15 -19.14
CA GLU A 235 -2.42 22.22 -18.79
C GLU A 235 -1.54 22.83 -17.69
N VAL A 236 -0.93 21.98 -16.87
CA VAL A 236 -0.03 22.42 -15.80
C VAL A 236 1.18 21.51 -15.72
N SER A 237 2.35 22.15 -15.66
CA SER A 237 3.63 21.50 -15.45
C SER A 237 4.43 22.28 -14.41
N VAL A 238 5.51 21.66 -13.95
CA VAL A 238 6.51 22.33 -13.13
C VAL A 238 7.87 22.26 -13.80
N ARG A 239 8.63 23.34 -13.70
CA ARG A 239 10.07 23.37 -13.95
C ARG A 239 10.79 23.35 -12.62
N ILE A 240 11.78 22.48 -12.49
CA ILE A 240 12.52 22.26 -11.25
C ILE A 240 14.01 22.26 -11.59
N GLU A 241 14.80 23.10 -10.93
CA GLU A 241 16.27 23.02 -11.02
C GLU A 241 16.83 22.19 -9.87
N SER A 242 17.00 20.89 -10.08
CA SER A 242 17.52 19.97 -9.07
C SER A 242 18.25 18.79 -9.72
N GLN A 243 19.53 18.64 -9.38
CA GLN A 243 20.33 17.49 -9.81
C GLN A 243 19.81 16.17 -9.22
N GLU A 244 19.37 16.17 -7.95
CA GLU A 244 18.85 14.95 -7.29
C GLU A 244 17.58 14.42 -8.00
N ILE A 245 16.67 15.33 -8.38
CA ILE A 245 15.45 14.96 -9.10
C ILE A 245 15.78 14.52 -10.52
N ALA A 246 16.70 15.21 -11.19
CA ALA A 246 17.17 14.83 -12.52
C ALA A 246 17.77 13.41 -12.52
N GLU A 247 18.67 13.10 -11.58
CA GLU A 247 19.27 11.77 -11.43
C GLU A 247 18.21 10.69 -11.25
N SER A 248 17.24 10.92 -10.36
CA SER A 248 16.13 9.98 -10.10
C SER A 248 15.28 9.72 -11.35
N LEU A 249 15.01 10.77 -12.14
CA LEU A 249 14.25 10.67 -13.37
C LEU A 249 15.04 10.02 -14.53
N LEU A 250 16.36 10.23 -14.57
CA LEU A 250 17.23 9.57 -15.54
C LEU A 250 17.37 8.07 -15.25
N GLU A 251 17.43 7.67 -13.98
CA GLU A 251 17.36 6.25 -13.59
C GLU A 251 16.05 5.62 -14.07
N TYR A 252 14.92 6.29 -13.83
CA TYR A 252 13.61 5.83 -14.29
C TYR A 252 13.49 5.78 -15.82
N PHE A 253 14.06 6.76 -16.53
CA PHE A 253 14.15 6.76 -18.00
C PHE A 253 14.86 5.49 -18.51
N GLU A 254 15.99 5.12 -17.90
CA GLU A 254 16.74 3.92 -18.29
C GLU A 254 16.03 2.61 -17.92
N GLU A 255 15.18 2.61 -16.89
CA GLU A 255 14.28 1.49 -16.60
C GLU A 255 13.23 1.30 -17.71
N ILE A 256 12.52 2.36 -18.08
CA ILE A 256 11.56 2.35 -19.19
C ILE A 256 12.24 1.88 -20.48
N ARG A 257 13.42 2.43 -20.79
CA ARG A 257 14.17 2.12 -22.00
C ARG A 257 14.55 0.63 -22.10
N ARG A 258 14.83 0.01 -20.95
CA ARG A 258 15.16 -1.41 -20.86
C ARG A 258 13.93 -2.33 -20.94
N GLY A 259 12.72 -1.80 -20.77
CA GLY A 259 11.45 -2.52 -20.91
C GLY A 259 11.01 -3.28 -19.66
N TYR A 260 11.19 -2.68 -18.48
CA TYR A 260 10.92 -3.28 -17.16
C TYR A 260 9.76 -2.61 -16.42
#